data_AF-A0A968JF09-F1
#
_entry.id   AF-A0A968JF09-F1
#
_cell.length_a   1.000
_cell.length_b   1.000
_cell.length_c   1.000
_cell.angle_alpha   90.00
_cell.angle_beta   90.00
_cell.angle_gamma   90.00
#
_symmetry.space_group_name_H-M   'P 1'
#
loop_
_entity.id
_entity.type
_entity.pdbx_description
1 polymer ?
#
loop_
_entity_poly.entity_id
_entity_poly.type
_entity_poly.pdbx_seq_one_letter_code
_entity_poly.pdbx_strand_id
1 'polypeptide(L)'
;MRRYGIALLLFGLALVPRVAPRPTLLTVDEAYHWFERAERFLQAMQQGNFAATNIIGHPGVTTMWLGASGLWLRETALYWGWLPPAAADDVMLTWAFLRTPVAVVTALVVALAYLLLRRLYDEPTALLAGLFWACDPFLIATAAFCTLM
;
A
#
# COMPACT_ATOMS: atom_id res chain seq x y z
N MET A 1 -11.55 25.58 2.14
CA MET A 1 -10.96 24.90 0.96
C MET A 1 -9.43 24.76 1.05
N ARG A 2 -8.68 25.79 1.45
CA ARG A 2 -7.19 25.74 1.57
C ARG A 2 -6.62 24.48 2.24
N ARG A 3 -7.11 24.12 3.43
CA ARG A 3 -6.64 22.92 4.17
C ARG A 3 -6.76 21.60 3.40
N TYR A 4 -7.81 21.46 2.58
CA TYR A 4 -8.00 20.24 1.79
C TYR A 4 -7.05 20.21 0.59
N GLY A 5 -6.75 21.38 0.00
CA GLY A 5 -5.71 21.50 -1.02
C GLY A 5 -4.33 21.11 -0.48
N ILE A 6 -3.98 21.57 0.73
CA ILE A 6 -2.73 21.18 1.40
C ILE A 6 -2.69 19.68 1.68
N ALA A 7 -3.79 19.11 2.20
CA ALA A 7 -3.88 17.67 2.44
C ALA A 7 -3.71 16.85 1.15
N LEU A 8 -4.28 17.30 0.02
CA LEU A 8 -4.12 16.67 -1.28
C LEU A 8 -2.67 16.75 -1.79
N LEU A 9 -2.01 17.90 -1.60
CA LEU A 9 -0.59 18.05 -1.94
C LEU A 9 0.30 17.14 -1.08
N LEU A 10 0.03 17.04 0.22
CA LEU A 10 0.72 16.12 1.12
C LEU A 10 0.48 14.65 0.75
N PHE A 11 -0.74 14.30 0.34
CA PHE A 11 -1.05 12.97 -0.18
C PHE A 11 -0.21 12.65 -1.42
N GLY A 12 -0.17 13.56 -2.41
CA GLY A 12 0.64 13.39 -3.61
C GLY A 12 2.13 13.28 -3.28
N LEU A 13 2.65 14.17 -2.43
CA LEU A 13 4.04 14.16 -1.97
C LEU A 13 4.40 12.86 -1.24
N ALA A 14 3.50 12.33 -0.41
CA ALA A 14 3.72 11.07 0.28
C ALA A 14 3.60 9.87 -0.66
N LEU A 15 2.67 9.89 -1.62
CA LEU A 15 2.39 8.77 -2.51
C LEU A 15 3.55 8.52 -3.49
N VAL A 16 4.05 9.57 -4.15
CA VAL A 16 5.07 9.47 -5.20
C VAL A 16 6.27 8.61 -4.81
N PRO A 17 6.99 8.87 -3.70
CA PRO A 17 8.14 8.05 -3.32
C PRO A 17 7.73 6.61 -2.94
N ARG A 18 6.49 6.38 -2.50
CA ARG A 18 5.99 5.06 -2.05
C ARG A 18 5.59 4.14 -3.22
N VAL A 19 5.13 4.70 -4.34
CA VAL A 19 4.78 3.93 -5.55
C VAL A 19 5.83 3.99 -6.66
N ALA A 20 6.87 4.82 -6.51
CA ALA A 20 7.93 4.94 -7.48
C ALA A 20 8.51 3.56 -7.83
N PRO A 21 8.69 3.22 -9.13
CA PRO A 21 9.15 1.91 -9.55
C PRO A 21 10.49 1.54 -8.91
N ARG A 22 10.55 0.33 -8.33
CA ARG A 22 11.77 -0.24 -7.74
C ARG A 22 11.97 -1.63 -8.30
N PRO A 23 12.50 -1.75 -9.53
CA PRO A 23 12.45 -2.99 -10.30
C PRO A 23 13.35 -4.12 -9.76
N THR A 24 14.15 -3.89 -8.72
CA THR A 24 15.17 -4.87 -8.27
C THR A 24 15.23 -5.12 -6.78
N LEU A 25 14.41 -4.42 -5.98
CA LEU A 25 14.44 -4.55 -4.52
C LEU A 25 13.26 -5.41 -4.05
N LEU A 26 13.59 -6.63 -3.63
CA LEU A 26 12.70 -7.58 -2.99
C LEU A 26 13.26 -7.88 -1.60
N THR A 27 12.45 -7.66 -0.57
CA THR A 27 12.86 -7.98 0.80
C THR A 27 12.65 -9.46 1.08
N VAL A 28 13.37 -9.99 2.08
CA VAL A 28 13.25 -11.39 2.50
C VAL A 28 11.81 -11.70 2.87
N ASP A 29 11.16 -10.85 3.64
CA ASP A 29 9.80 -11.08 4.09
C ASP A 29 8.77 -11.04 2.94
N GLU A 30 8.94 -10.16 1.95
CA GLU A 30 8.12 -10.16 0.74
C GLU A 30 8.28 -11.46 -0.05
N ALA A 31 9.52 -11.88 -0.25
CA ALA A 31 9.87 -13.06 -1.04
C ALA A 31 9.34 -14.36 -0.43
N TYR A 32 9.47 -14.51 0.90
CA TYR A 32 9.18 -15.77 1.59
C TYR A 32 7.80 -15.82 2.24
N HIS A 33 7.15 -14.67 2.47
CA HIS A 33 5.94 -14.64 3.29
C HIS A 33 4.80 -13.82 2.69
N TRP A 34 4.99 -12.53 2.43
CA TRP A 34 3.81 -11.66 2.27
C TRP A 34 3.08 -11.84 0.95
N PHE A 35 3.79 -12.10 -0.14
CA PHE A 35 3.16 -12.29 -1.44
C PHE A 35 2.36 -13.60 -1.48
N GLU A 36 2.96 -14.71 -1.05
CA GLU A 36 2.28 -16.02 -0.97
C GLU A 36 1.05 -15.94 -0.04
N ARG A 37 1.18 -15.29 1.12
CA ARG A 37 0.07 -15.21 2.08
C ARG A 37 -1.07 -14.32 1.58
N ALA A 38 -0.77 -13.23 0.89
CA ALA A 38 -1.79 -12.40 0.25
C ALA A 38 -2.55 -13.17 -0.84
N GLU A 39 -1.84 -13.98 -1.63
CA GLU A 39 -2.45 -14.85 -2.65
C GLU A 39 -3.35 -15.92 -2.01
N ARG A 40 -2.84 -16.64 -1.00
CA ARG A 40 -3.63 -17.66 -0.26
C ARG A 40 -4.85 -17.05 0.41
N PHE A 41 -4.72 -15.84 0.97
CA PHE A 41 -5.83 -15.10 1.55
C PHE A 41 -6.91 -14.80 0.49
N LEU A 42 -6.50 -14.28 -0.68
CA LEU A 42 -7.43 -13.99 -1.78
C LEU A 42 -8.14 -15.25 -2.28
N GLN A 43 -7.40 -16.35 -2.48
CA GLN A 43 -7.97 -17.63 -2.89
C GLN A 43 -9.00 -18.16 -1.88
N ALA A 44 -8.69 -18.10 -0.58
CA ALA A 44 -9.61 -18.50 0.48
C ALA A 44 -10.91 -17.67 0.46
N MET A 45 -10.80 -16.35 0.25
CA MET A 45 -11.93 -15.45 0.09
C MET A 45 -12.78 -15.78 -1.14
N GLN A 46 -12.15 -16.00 -2.31
CA GLN A 46 -12.83 -16.35 -3.56
C GLN A 46 -13.55 -17.70 -3.49
N GLN A 47 -13.03 -18.64 -2.71
CA GLN A 47 -13.62 -19.96 -2.49
C GLN A 47 -14.69 -19.98 -1.39
N GLY A 48 -14.92 -18.85 -0.70
CA GLY A 48 -15.81 -18.78 0.47
C GLY A 48 -15.30 -19.55 1.69
N ASN A 49 -14.05 -19.98 1.70
CA ASN A 49 -13.42 -20.70 2.80
C ASN A 49 -12.80 -19.73 3.81
N PHE A 50 -13.64 -19.03 4.56
CA PHE A 50 -13.19 -18.04 5.56
C PHE A 50 -12.35 -18.64 6.68
N ALA A 51 -12.47 -19.94 6.97
CA ALA A 51 -11.59 -20.59 7.95
C ALA A 51 -10.12 -20.58 7.47
N ALA A 52 -9.89 -20.71 6.17
CA ALA A 52 -8.56 -20.67 5.56
C ALA A 52 -7.95 -19.25 5.48
N THR A 53 -8.71 -18.19 5.77
CA THR A 53 -8.14 -16.83 5.87
C THR A 53 -7.36 -16.61 7.16
N ASN A 54 -7.45 -17.53 8.12
CA ASN A 54 -6.67 -17.50 9.35
C ASN A 54 -5.23 -17.96 9.10
N ILE A 55 -4.43 -17.08 8.49
CA ILE A 55 -3.02 -17.31 8.20
C ILE A 55 -2.19 -16.89 9.41
N ILE A 56 -1.47 -17.84 10.00
CA ILE A 56 -0.69 -17.64 11.23
C ILE A 56 0.68 -17.00 10.92
N GLY A 57 1.12 -16.10 11.81
CA GLY A 57 2.40 -15.37 11.74
C GLY A 57 2.22 -13.91 11.31
N HIS A 58 3.25 -13.08 11.50
CA HIS A 58 3.32 -11.72 10.92
C HIS A 58 3.24 -11.84 9.39
N PRO A 59 2.34 -11.13 8.69
CA PRO A 59 1.79 -9.82 9.02
C PRO A 59 0.33 -9.85 9.48
N GLY A 60 -0.16 -8.70 9.94
CA GLY A 60 -1.56 -8.53 10.35
C GLY A 60 -2.57 -8.73 9.22
N VAL A 61 -3.80 -9.05 9.58
CA VAL A 61 -4.92 -9.29 8.65
C VAL A 61 -5.16 -8.11 7.69
N THR A 62 -4.99 -6.88 8.15
CA THR A 62 -5.13 -5.67 7.32
C THR A 62 -4.10 -5.63 6.19
N THR A 63 -2.89 -6.11 6.40
CA THR A 63 -1.87 -6.24 5.35
C THR A 63 -2.29 -7.26 4.30
N MET A 64 -2.91 -8.37 4.71
CA MET A 64 -3.46 -9.36 3.79
C MET A 64 -4.61 -8.80 2.97
N TRP A 65 -5.49 -7.98 3.57
CA TRP A 65 -6.54 -7.29 2.83
C TRP A 65 -5.97 -6.36 1.76
N LEU A 66 -4.94 -5.59 2.10
CA LEU A 66 -4.31 -4.67 1.15
C LEU A 66 -3.60 -5.44 0.03
N GLY A 67 -2.80 -6.46 0.34
CA GLY A 67 -2.16 -7.30 -0.68
C GLY A 67 -3.17 -8.01 -1.59
N ALA A 68 -4.19 -8.65 -1.01
CA ALA A 68 -5.24 -9.33 -1.76
C ALA A 68 -6.04 -8.35 -2.64
N SER A 69 -6.31 -7.13 -2.17
CA SER A 69 -6.96 -6.10 -2.99
C SER A 69 -6.12 -5.70 -4.21
N GLY A 70 -4.79 -5.68 -4.07
CA GLY A 70 -3.87 -5.43 -5.18
C GLY A 70 -3.92 -6.52 -6.24
N LEU A 71 -3.89 -7.79 -5.82
CA LEU A 71 -4.04 -8.94 -6.72
C LEU A 71 -5.40 -8.94 -7.41
N TRP A 72 -6.48 -8.69 -6.67
CA TRP A 72 -7.83 -8.60 -7.21
C TRP A 72 -7.96 -7.47 -8.25
N LEU A 73 -7.34 -6.30 -8.02
CA LEU A 73 -7.30 -5.21 -9.00
C LEU A 73 -6.55 -5.61 -10.27
N ARG A 74 -5.44 -6.36 -10.14
CA ARG A 74 -4.68 -6.89 -11.29
C ARG A 74 -5.53 -7.85 -12.12
N GLU A 75 -6.15 -8.83 -11.47
CA GLU A 75 -7.04 -9.81 -12.11
C GLU A 75 -8.20 -9.12 -12.82
N THR A 76 -8.80 -8.13 -12.16
CA THR A 76 -9.86 -7.29 -12.74
C THR A 76 -9.33 -6.56 -13.97
N ALA A 77 -8.20 -5.86 -13.87
CA ALA A 77 -7.64 -5.12 -15.00
C ALA A 77 -7.30 -6.02 -16.21
N LEU A 78 -6.85 -7.27 -15.98
CA LEU A 78 -6.67 -8.27 -17.02
C LEU A 78 -8.01 -8.70 -17.63
N TYR A 79 -9.01 -9.02 -16.80
CA TYR A 79 -10.34 -9.45 -17.23
C TYR A 79 -11.04 -8.39 -18.09
N TRP A 80 -10.95 -7.11 -17.72
CA TRP A 80 -11.54 -6.00 -18.46
C TRP A 80 -10.69 -5.54 -19.67
N GLY A 81 -9.52 -6.15 -19.90
CA GLY A 81 -8.63 -5.81 -21.01
C GLY A 81 -7.90 -4.47 -20.87
N TRP A 82 -7.80 -3.92 -19.65
CA TRP A 82 -6.99 -2.72 -19.36
C TRP A 82 -5.50 -3.02 -19.34
N LEU A 83 -5.14 -4.28 -19.05
CA LEU A 83 -3.78 -4.80 -19.16
C LEU A 83 -3.71 -5.81 -20.32
N PRO A 84 -2.61 -5.83 -21.08
CA PRO A 84 -2.42 -6.82 -22.14
C PRO A 84 -2.28 -8.23 -21.55
N PRO A 85 -2.61 -9.31 -22.28
CA PRO A 85 -2.48 -10.68 -21.78
C PRO A 85 -1.07 -11.03 -21.29
N ALA A 86 -0.03 -10.48 -21.91
CA ALA A 86 1.37 -10.65 -21.50
C ALA A 86 1.65 -10.14 -20.06
N ALA A 87 0.80 -9.26 -19.52
CA ALA A 87 0.92 -8.76 -18.16
C ALA A 87 0.50 -9.81 -17.10
N ALA A 88 -0.17 -10.90 -17.50
CA ALA A 88 -0.53 -11.99 -16.60
C ALA A 88 0.71 -12.68 -16.00
N ASP A 89 1.77 -12.82 -16.81
CA ASP A 89 3.02 -13.48 -16.43
C ASP A 89 4.10 -12.49 -15.93
N ASP A 90 3.78 -11.19 -15.86
CA ASP A 90 4.70 -10.16 -15.39
C ASP A 90 4.75 -10.13 -13.85
N VAL A 91 5.82 -10.72 -13.32
CA VAL A 91 6.10 -10.78 -11.88
C VAL A 91 6.31 -9.38 -11.28
N MET A 92 7.01 -8.47 -11.99
CA MET A 92 7.30 -7.13 -11.47
C MET A 92 6.02 -6.31 -11.37
N LEU A 93 5.15 -6.42 -12.36
CA LEU A 93 3.83 -5.80 -12.33
C LEU A 93 3.00 -6.35 -11.17
N THR A 94 3.03 -7.67 -10.95
CA THR A 94 2.33 -8.31 -9.85
C THR A 94 2.78 -7.77 -8.50
N TRP A 95 4.09 -7.62 -8.28
CA TRP A 95 4.63 -7.01 -7.05
C TRP A 95 4.21 -5.54 -6.90
N ALA A 96 4.17 -4.78 -7.99
CA ALA A 96 3.68 -3.41 -7.96
C ALA A 96 2.21 -3.36 -7.50
N PHE A 97 1.35 -4.24 -8.03
CA PHE A 97 -0.05 -4.34 -7.59
C PHE A 97 -0.17 -4.74 -6.12
N LEU A 98 0.64 -5.68 -5.63
CA LEU A 98 0.66 -6.08 -4.23
C LEU A 98 1.04 -4.93 -3.27
N ARG A 99 1.99 -4.09 -3.68
CA ARG A 99 2.51 -2.96 -2.86
C ARG A 99 1.64 -1.71 -2.92
N THR A 100 0.97 -1.46 -4.05
CA THR A 100 0.28 -0.18 -4.31
C THR A 100 -0.80 0.16 -3.28
N PRO A 101 -1.68 -0.77 -2.85
CA PRO A 101 -2.70 -0.48 -1.84
C PRO A 101 -2.09 -0.02 -0.50
N VAL A 102 -0.99 -0.63 -0.07
CA VAL A 102 -0.26 -0.22 1.15
C VAL A 102 0.32 1.18 0.99
N ALA A 103 0.94 1.48 -0.14
CA ALA A 103 1.46 2.80 -0.46
C ALA A 103 0.36 3.88 -0.47
N VAL A 104 -0.81 3.58 -1.06
CA VAL A 104 -1.96 4.50 -1.10
C VAL A 104 -2.52 4.74 0.30
N VAL A 105 -2.77 3.69 1.07
CA VAL A 105 -3.33 3.82 2.42
C VAL A 105 -2.40 4.58 3.35
N THR A 106 -1.10 4.29 3.32
CA THR A 106 -0.12 5.00 4.16
C THR A 106 0.04 6.47 3.75
N ALA A 107 -0.02 6.79 2.45
CA ALA A 107 -0.05 8.18 1.98
C ALA A 107 -1.34 8.92 2.41
N LEU A 108 -2.50 8.25 2.39
CA LEU A 108 -3.76 8.79 2.91
C LEU A 108 -3.66 9.10 4.40
N VAL A 109 -3.03 8.22 5.18
CA VAL A 109 -2.80 8.44 6.62
C VAL A 109 -2.01 9.73 6.86
N VAL A 110 -0.97 10.03 6.07
CA VAL A 110 -0.22 11.30 6.19
C VAL A 110 -1.13 12.53 5.96
N ALA A 111 -1.96 12.49 4.91
CA ALA A 111 -2.88 13.59 4.61
C ALA A 111 -3.97 13.75 5.68
N LEU A 112 -4.52 12.64 6.18
CA LEU A 112 -5.48 12.64 7.28
C LEU A 112 -4.86 13.12 8.59
N ALA A 113 -3.64 12.71 8.89
CA ALA A 113 -2.89 13.16 10.06
C ALA A 113 -2.72 14.67 10.06
N TYR A 114 -2.40 15.29 8.91
CA TYR A 114 -2.38 16.75 8.78
C TYR A 114 -3.74 17.39 9.15
N LEU A 115 -4.84 16.86 8.60
CA LEU A 115 -6.19 17.39 8.89
C LEU A 115 -6.57 17.26 10.37
N LEU A 116 -6.15 16.18 11.03
CA LEU A 116 -6.35 15.95 12.45
C LEU A 116 -5.45 16.87 13.29
N LEU A 117 -4.15 16.95 12.99
CA LEU A 117 -3.19 17.82 13.69
C LEU A 117 -3.59 19.30 13.65
N ARG A 118 -4.20 19.76 12.55
CA ARG A 118 -4.77 21.11 12.46
C ARG A 118 -5.88 21.41 13.48
N ARG A 119 -6.47 20.39 14.11
CA ARG A 119 -7.43 20.55 15.21
C ARG A 119 -6.75 20.72 16.58
N LEU A 120 -5.49 20.32 16.71
CA LEU A 120 -4.72 20.41 17.95
C LEU A 120 -3.67 21.54 17.93
N TYR A 121 -3.11 21.82 16.76
CA TYR A 121 -1.99 22.75 16.57
C TYR A 121 -2.27 23.78 15.46
N ASP A 122 -1.41 24.80 15.39
CA ASP A 122 -1.39 25.79 14.33
C ASP A 122 -1.02 25.19 12.95
N GLU A 123 -1.27 25.95 11.88
CA GLU A 123 -1.07 25.48 10.51
C GLU A 123 0.39 25.16 10.17
N PRO A 124 1.37 26.04 10.49
CA PRO A 124 2.78 25.73 10.32
C PRO A 124 3.22 24.43 10.99
N THR A 125 2.87 24.25 12.28
CA THR A 125 3.26 23.05 13.03
C THR A 125 2.67 21.78 12.41
N ALA A 126 1.39 21.79 12.07
CA ALA A 126 0.74 20.65 11.44
C ALA A 126 1.33 20.34 10.05
N LEU A 127 1.69 21.37 9.27
CA LEU A 127 2.30 21.22 7.96
C LEU A 127 3.71 20.62 8.08
N LEU A 128 4.54 21.13 9.00
CA LEU A 128 5.88 20.60 9.24
C LEU A 128 5.83 19.12 9.66
N ALA A 129 4.92 18.75 10.56
CA ALA A 129 4.71 17.35 10.94
C ALA A 129 4.30 16.49 9.74
N GLY A 130 3.36 16.96 8.92
CA GLY A 130 2.94 16.27 7.69
C GLY A 130 4.08 16.09 6.67
N LEU A 131 4.92 17.11 6.50
CA LEU A 131 6.11 17.05 5.63
C LEU A 131 7.14 16.06 6.16
N PHE A 132 7.40 16.05 7.47
CA PHE A 132 8.29 15.07 8.08
C PHE A 132 7.79 13.66 7.85
N TRP A 133 6.50 13.37 8.05
CA TRP A 133 5.95 12.03 7.80
C TRP A 133 5.90 11.66 6.31
N ALA A 134 5.63 12.62 5.44
CA ALA A 134 5.63 12.40 3.99
C ALA A 134 7.02 11.98 3.50
N CYS A 135 8.07 12.63 4.01
CA CYS A 135 9.46 12.47 3.60
C CYS A 135 10.29 11.54 4.50
N ASP A 136 9.70 10.96 5.55
CA ASP A 136 10.41 10.09 6.47
C ASP A 136 10.87 8.80 5.76
N PRO A 137 12.19 8.50 5.72
CA PRO A 137 12.72 7.37 4.96
C PRO A 137 12.27 6.03 5.52
N PHE A 138 12.04 5.93 6.84
CA PHE A 138 11.57 4.71 7.47
C PHE A 138 10.12 4.41 7.08
N LEU A 139 9.23 5.40 7.14
CA LEU A 139 7.84 5.27 6.70
C LEU A 139 7.72 5.01 5.20
N ILE A 140 8.58 5.62 4.38
CA ILE A 140 8.64 5.37 2.94
C ILE A 140 9.08 3.94 2.65
N ALA A 141 10.14 3.46 3.29
CA ALA A 141 10.65 2.10 3.08
C ALA A 141 9.61 1.05 3.50
N THR A 142 9.04 1.21 4.69
CA THR A 142 8.01 0.34 5.27
C THR A 142 6.79 0.21 4.35
N ALA A 143 6.27 1.33 3.87
CA ALA A 143 5.11 1.34 3.00
C ALA A 143 5.38 0.77 1.60
N ALA A 144 6.59 0.98 1.07
CA ALA A 144 6.92 0.59 -0.29
C ALA A 144 7.35 -0.87 -0.42
N PHE A 145 7.85 -1.50 0.65
CA PHE A 145 8.26 -2.90 0.66
C PHE A 145 7.26 -3.79 1.42
N CYS A 146 6.05 -3.28 1.72
CA CYS A 146 5.10 -3.95 2.63
C CYS A 146 5.74 -4.44 3.93
N THR A 147 6.84 -3.79 4.39
CA THR A 147 7.64 -4.30 5.49
C THR A 147 7.05 -4.00 6.85
N LEU A 148 6.38 -4.99 7.45
CA LEU A 148 5.96 -4.93 8.85
C LEU A 148 6.78 -5.93 9.65
N MET A 149 7.49 -5.42 10.66
CA MET A 149 8.18 -6.22 11.67
C MET A 149 7.23 -7.19 12.36
#